data_AF-A0A1C6YX82-F1
#
_entry.id   AF-A0A1C6YX82-F1
#
_cell.length_a   1.000
_cell.length_b   1.000
_cell.length_c   1.000
_cell.angle_alpha   90.00
_cell.angle_beta   90.00
_cell.angle_gamma   90.00
#
_symmetry.space_group_name_H-M   'P 1'
#
loop_
_entity.id
_entity.type
_entity.pdbx_description
1 polymer ?
#
loop_
_entity_poly.entity_id
_entity_poly.type
_entity_poly.pdbx_seq_one_letter_code
_entity_poly.pdbx_strand_id
1 'polypeptide(L)'
;MGLFTRLEKFDAALTRSYQIWGRWFWRSLIALAVGYVGYTAWQVTYGPPTGGVSLVIHSELDRPILGFSVNGVAGANAFAHGGGSVTCCGDVSGDTAEVVWTLDVKQSQYEQGMRVEQRHK
;
A
#
# COMPACT_ATOMS: atom_id res chain seq x y z
N MET A 1 12.08 50.00 -35.69
CA MET A 1 12.34 50.33 -34.27
C MET A 1 11.07 50.34 -33.38
N GLY A 2 9.94 49.76 -33.80
CA GLY A 2 8.68 49.83 -33.03
C GLY A 2 8.37 48.64 -32.12
N LEU A 3 9.06 47.50 -32.26
CA LEU A 3 8.79 46.29 -31.49
C LEU A 3 9.31 46.42 -30.04
N PHE A 4 10.54 46.93 -29.89
CA PHE A 4 11.18 47.14 -28.58
C PHE A 4 10.38 48.11 -27.68
N THR A 5 9.90 49.23 -28.25
CA THR A 5 9.09 50.21 -27.51
C THR A 5 7.72 49.67 -27.11
N ARG A 6 7.17 48.70 -27.84
CA ARG A 6 5.93 47.99 -27.45
C ARG A 6 6.21 47.03 -26.30
N LEU A 7 7.33 46.31 -26.36
CA LEU A 7 7.75 45.37 -25.31
C LEU A 7 8.01 46.08 -23.98
N GLU A 8 8.72 47.21 -23.98
CA GLU A 8 8.98 47.99 -22.75
C GLU A 8 7.68 48.50 -22.10
N LYS A 9 6.70 48.92 -22.89
CA LYS A 9 5.38 49.33 -22.38
C LYS A 9 4.60 48.16 -21.79
N PHE A 10 4.72 46.98 -22.40
CA PHE A 10 4.12 45.75 -21.88
C PHE A 10 4.77 45.34 -20.56
N ASP A 11 6.09 45.39 -20.48
CA ASP A 11 6.86 45.01 -19.31
C ASP A 11 6.61 45.95 -18.12
N ALA A 12 6.51 47.26 -18.37
CA ALA A 12 6.11 48.24 -17.37
C ALA A 12 4.67 48.04 -16.87
N ALA A 13 3.75 47.64 -17.76
CA ALA A 13 2.36 47.34 -17.40
C ALA A 13 2.23 46.04 -16.59
N LEU A 14 2.99 45.01 -16.97
CA LEU A 14 3.11 43.73 -16.25
C LEU A 14 3.71 43.92 -14.85
N THR A 15 4.77 44.72 -14.73
CA THR A 15 5.40 44.95 -13.43
C THR A 15 4.45 45.69 -12.48
N ARG A 16 3.69 46.67 -12.97
CA ARG A 16 2.70 47.40 -12.17
C ARG A 16 1.53 46.51 -11.73
N SER A 17 1.05 45.63 -12.60
CA SER A 17 -0.03 44.70 -12.26
C SER A 17 0.45 43.61 -11.30
N TYR A 18 1.69 43.12 -11.46
CA TYR A 18 2.31 42.16 -10.56
C TYR A 18 2.55 42.71 -9.14
N GLN A 19 2.84 44.01 -8.98
CA GLN A 19 2.95 44.63 -7.65
C GLN A 19 1.62 44.63 -6.87
N ILE A 20 0.48 44.74 -7.57
CA ILE A 20 -0.86 44.81 -6.96
C ILE A 20 -1.47 43.41 -6.81
N TRP A 21 -1.35 42.59 -7.84
CA TRP A 21 -1.98 41.26 -7.93
C TRP A 21 -1.04 40.10 -7.65
N GLY A 22 0.26 40.27 -7.87
CA GLY A 22 1.26 39.23 -7.67
C GLY A 22 1.31 38.76 -6.23
N ARG A 23 1.16 39.67 -5.24
CA ARG A 23 1.08 39.26 -3.83
C ARG A 23 -0.12 38.33 -3.55
N TRP A 24 -1.28 38.60 -4.15
CA TRP A 24 -2.46 37.75 -3.98
C TRP A 24 -2.35 36.44 -4.74
N PHE A 25 -1.77 36.47 -5.94
CA PHE A 25 -1.46 35.28 -6.73
C PHE A 25 -0.51 34.35 -5.98
N TRP A 26 0.62 34.86 -5.47
CA TRP A 26 1.57 34.07 -4.69
C TRP A 26 0.99 33.58 -3.38
N ARG A 27 0.21 34.39 -2.66
CA ARG A 27 -0.47 33.94 -1.44
C ARG A 27 -1.46 32.81 -1.70
N SER A 28 -2.19 32.86 -2.82
CA SER A 28 -3.10 31.79 -3.24
C SER A 28 -2.33 30.50 -3.55
N LEU A 29 -1.26 30.60 -4.34
CA LEU A 29 -0.40 29.45 -4.64
C LEU A 29 0.21 28.83 -3.38
N ILE A 30 0.71 29.66 -2.46
CA ILE A 30 1.24 29.19 -1.17
C ILE A 30 0.14 28.53 -0.34
N ALA A 31 -1.06 29.13 -0.27
CA ALA A 31 -2.18 28.56 0.47
C ALA A 31 -2.60 27.19 -0.08
N LEU A 32 -2.63 27.02 -1.41
CA LEU A 32 -2.89 25.74 -2.05
C LEU A 32 -1.80 24.71 -1.72
N ALA A 33 -0.53 25.10 -1.81
CA ALA A 33 0.59 24.23 -1.47
C ALA A 33 0.56 23.78 0.01
N VAL A 34 0.35 24.72 0.93
CA VAL A 34 0.23 24.44 2.37
C VAL A 34 -0.99 23.58 2.67
N GLY A 35 -2.14 23.87 2.04
CA GLY A 35 -3.35 23.07 2.18
C GLY A 35 -3.15 21.63 1.69
N TYR A 36 -2.48 21.46 0.55
CA TYR A 36 -2.15 20.14 0.01
C TYR A 36 -1.21 19.36 0.94
N VAL A 37 -0.14 19.99 1.43
CA VAL A 37 0.80 19.36 2.37
C VAL A 37 0.11 19.02 3.71
N GLY A 38 -0.76 19.88 4.21
CA GLY A 38 -1.54 19.60 5.43
C GLY A 38 -2.49 18.42 5.23
N TYR A 39 -3.14 18.34 4.07
CA TYR A 39 -4.02 17.23 3.72
C TYR A 39 -3.28 15.90 3.58
N THR A 40 -2.11 15.89 2.92
CA THR A 40 -1.31 14.67 2.79
C THR A 40 -0.75 14.23 4.14
N ALA A 41 -0.27 15.17 4.98
CA ALA A 41 0.16 14.86 6.33
C ALA A 41 -0.96 14.22 7.16
N TRP A 42 -2.19 14.78 7.09
CA TRP A 42 -3.37 14.19 7.73
C TRP A 42 -3.68 12.77 7.26
N GLN A 43 -3.60 12.52 5.95
CA GLN A 43 -3.80 11.18 5.38
C GLN A 43 -2.73 10.18 5.82
N VAL A 44 -1.48 10.60 5.98
CA VAL A 44 -0.42 9.69 6.47
C VAL A 44 -0.61 9.35 7.95
N THR A 45 -1.10 10.28 8.77
CA THR A 45 -1.26 10.06 10.22
C THR A 45 -2.56 9.37 10.60
N TYR A 46 -3.65 9.63 9.86
CA TYR A 46 -4.99 9.16 10.22
C TYR A 46 -5.73 8.46 9.08
N GLY A 47 -5.15 8.42 7.87
CA GLY A 47 -5.72 7.67 6.78
C GLY A 47 -5.65 6.16 7.05
N PRO A 48 -6.52 5.36 6.41
CA PRO A 48 -6.40 3.91 6.46
C PRO A 48 -5.00 3.50 5.96
N PRO A 49 -4.40 2.45 6.56
CA PRO A 49 -3.10 1.96 6.12
C PRO A 49 -3.15 1.67 4.61
N THR A 50 -2.42 2.48 3.85
CA THR A 50 -2.34 2.38 2.39
C THR A 50 -1.19 1.45 2.06
N GLY A 51 -1.43 0.15 2.16
CA GLY A 51 -0.42 -0.85 1.83
C GLY A 51 -0.99 -2.25 1.95
N GLY A 52 -0.93 -3.01 0.86
CA GLY A 52 -1.27 -4.42 0.90
C GLY A 52 -0.28 -5.18 1.79
N VAL A 53 -0.79 -6.06 2.64
CA VAL A 53 0.00 -6.91 3.52
C VAL A 53 0.71 -7.97 2.67
N SER A 54 1.97 -8.24 3.03
CA SER A 54 2.72 -9.37 2.48
C SER A 54 2.76 -10.49 3.52
N LEU A 55 2.28 -11.67 3.13
CA LEU A 55 2.27 -12.87 3.96
C LEU A 55 3.50 -13.73 3.61
N VAL A 56 4.27 -14.07 4.64
CA VAL A 56 5.44 -14.96 4.54
C VAL A 56 5.23 -16.09 5.53
N ILE A 57 5.41 -17.33 5.06
CA ILE A 57 5.22 -18.52 5.89
C ILE A 57 6.52 -19.26 6.10
N HIS A 58 6.74 -19.63 7.37
CA HIS A 58 7.78 -20.55 7.81
C HIS A 58 7.11 -21.63 8.65
N SER A 59 7.29 -22.90 8.25
CA SER A 59 6.71 -24.06 8.91
C SER A 59 7.79 -24.84 9.62
N GLU A 60 7.61 -25.09 10.92
CA GLU A 60 8.41 -26.04 11.72
C GLU A 60 7.71 -27.40 11.86
N LEU A 61 6.64 -27.61 11.08
CA LEU A 61 5.89 -28.85 11.11
C LEU A 61 6.60 -29.93 10.29
N ASP A 62 6.47 -31.18 10.73
CA ASP A 62 6.95 -32.36 10.00
C ASP A 62 6.18 -32.62 8.69
N ARG A 63 5.08 -31.90 8.48
CA ARG A 63 4.21 -32.01 7.30
C ARG A 63 4.16 -30.67 6.53
N PRO A 64 4.10 -30.72 5.18
CA PRO A 64 3.93 -29.52 4.38
C PRO A 64 2.55 -28.89 4.60
N ILE A 65 2.45 -27.59 4.32
CA ILE A 65 1.21 -26.82 4.37
C ILE A 65 0.76 -26.59 2.92
N LEU A 66 -0.42 -27.11 2.58
CA LEU A 66 -1.03 -26.97 1.26
C LEU A 66 -1.49 -25.53 0.98
N GLY A 67 -1.73 -24.76 2.02
CA GLY A 67 -2.09 -23.34 1.94
C GLY A 67 -2.51 -22.82 3.31
N PHE A 68 -2.43 -21.50 3.48
CA PHE A 68 -2.92 -20.83 4.68
C PHE A 68 -3.65 -19.54 4.31
N SER A 69 -4.42 -19.00 5.23
CA SER A 69 -5.02 -17.67 5.13
C SER A 69 -4.92 -16.93 6.44
N VAL A 70 -4.84 -15.60 6.35
CA VAL A 70 -4.90 -14.69 7.49
C VAL A 70 -6.05 -13.71 7.26
N ASN A 71 -7.07 -13.74 8.12
CA ASN A 71 -8.31 -12.96 7.98
C ASN A 71 -8.91 -13.05 6.56
N GLY A 72 -8.92 -14.25 5.97
CA GLY A 72 -9.44 -14.49 4.61
C GLY A 72 -8.47 -14.20 3.47
N VAL A 73 -7.31 -13.59 3.70
CA VAL A 73 -6.26 -13.42 2.68
C VAL A 73 -5.47 -14.72 2.53
N ALA A 74 -5.55 -15.37 1.37
CA ALA A 74 -4.81 -16.59 1.10
C ALA A 74 -3.31 -16.32 0.90
N GLY A 75 -2.48 -17.12 1.56
CA GLY A 75 -1.02 -17.15 1.43
C GLY A 75 -0.54 -18.39 0.66
N ALA A 76 0.76 -18.46 0.40
CA ALA A 76 1.37 -19.55 -0.36
C ALA A 76 1.59 -20.83 0.47
N ASN A 77 1.83 -21.93 -0.23
CA ASN A 77 2.16 -23.22 0.36
C ASN A 77 3.54 -23.19 1.02
N ALA A 78 3.77 -24.04 2.01
CA ALA A 78 5.07 -24.18 2.68
C ALA A 78 5.53 -25.63 2.75
N PHE A 79 6.83 -25.86 2.62
CA PHE A 79 7.42 -27.18 2.86
C PHE A 79 7.46 -27.52 4.35
N ALA A 80 7.59 -28.81 4.67
CA ALA A 80 7.91 -29.26 6.03
C ALA A 80 9.29 -28.72 6.42
N HIS A 81 9.43 -28.20 7.65
CA HIS A 81 10.67 -27.56 8.14
C HIS A 81 11.25 -26.53 7.15
N GLY A 82 10.39 -25.70 6.56
CA GLY A 82 10.75 -24.84 5.44
C GLY A 82 9.84 -23.64 5.24
N GLY A 83 10.20 -22.80 4.27
CA GLY A 83 9.45 -21.62 3.89
C GLY A 83 8.59 -21.83 2.65
N GLY A 84 7.64 -20.92 2.46
CA GLY A 84 6.82 -20.80 1.25
C GLY A 84 7.15 -19.56 0.42
N SER A 85 6.45 -19.40 -0.70
CA SER A 85 6.48 -18.15 -1.47
C SER A 85 5.86 -17.00 -0.69
N VAL A 86 6.25 -15.77 -1.00
CA VAL A 86 5.60 -14.57 -0.47
C VAL A 86 4.32 -14.31 -1.26
N THR A 87 3.20 -14.16 -0.56
CA THR A 87 1.97 -13.65 -1.17
C THR A 87 1.82 -12.19 -0.78
N CYS A 88 1.79 -11.30 -1.77
CA CYS A 88 1.62 -9.88 -1.53
C CYS A 88 0.16 -9.46 -1.66
N CYS A 89 -0.05 -8.20 -1.27
CA CYS A 89 -1.13 -7.38 -1.79
C CYS A 89 -2.53 -7.76 -1.28
N GLY A 90 -2.61 -8.39 -0.11
CA GLY A 90 -3.87 -8.65 0.59
C GLY A 90 -4.26 -7.50 1.52
N ASP A 91 -5.57 -7.32 1.75
CA ASP A 91 -6.08 -6.45 2.81
C ASP A 91 -6.37 -7.31 4.04
N VAL A 92 -5.59 -7.13 5.11
CA VAL A 92 -5.85 -7.77 6.40
C VAL A 92 -6.34 -6.67 7.33
N SER A 93 -7.63 -6.66 7.61
CA SER A 93 -8.28 -5.73 8.52
C SER A 93 -8.81 -6.46 9.76
N GLY A 94 -8.94 -5.73 10.86
CA GLY A 94 -9.41 -6.25 12.15
C GLY A 94 -8.34 -6.26 13.25
N ASP A 95 -8.79 -6.31 14.50
CA ASP A 95 -7.92 -6.25 15.68
C ASP A 95 -7.29 -7.61 16.04
N THR A 96 -7.81 -8.70 15.47
CA THR A 96 -7.37 -10.08 15.70
C THR A 96 -7.01 -10.74 14.39
N ALA A 97 -5.88 -11.46 14.37
CA ALA A 97 -5.45 -12.27 13.23
C ALA A 97 -5.96 -13.71 13.41
N GLU A 98 -6.97 -14.09 12.64
CA GLU A 98 -7.41 -15.48 12.47
C GLU A 98 -6.53 -16.13 11.40
N VAL A 99 -5.81 -17.19 11.79
CA VAL A 99 -4.92 -17.93 10.91
C VAL A 99 -5.50 -19.31 10.65
N VAL A 100 -5.86 -19.60 9.41
CA VAL A 100 -6.34 -20.92 8.99
C VAL A 100 -5.30 -21.55 8.07
N TRP A 101 -4.93 -22.80 8.29
CA TRP A 101 -4.03 -23.52 7.39
C TRP A 101 -4.46 -24.95 7.14
N THR A 102 -4.11 -25.45 5.96
CA THR A 102 -4.44 -26.79 5.50
C THR A 102 -3.16 -27.62 5.43
N LEU A 103 -3.10 -28.73 6.15
CA LEU A 103 -1.97 -29.66 6.11
C LEU A 103 -2.05 -30.52 4.86
N ASP A 104 -0.94 -30.59 4.14
CA ASP A 104 -0.82 -31.43 2.96
C ASP A 104 -0.57 -32.91 3.36
N VAL A 105 -1.02 -33.81 2.50
CA VAL A 105 -0.93 -35.27 2.71
C VAL A 105 -0.29 -35.89 1.49
N LYS A 106 0.83 -36.60 1.68
CA LYS A 106 1.45 -37.34 0.57
C LYS A 106 0.51 -38.44 0.07
N GLN A 107 0.57 -38.76 -1.22
CA GLN A 107 -0.21 -39.84 -1.84
C GLN A 107 -0.16 -41.15 -1.03
N SER A 108 1.04 -41.57 -0.62
CA SER A 108 1.24 -42.79 0.18
C SER A 108 0.57 -42.75 1.55
N GLN A 109 0.46 -41.56 2.15
CA GLN A 109 -0.22 -41.34 3.44
C GLN A 109 -1.73 -41.35 3.25
N TYR A 110 -2.22 -40.83 2.12
CA TYR A 110 -3.63 -40.86 1.76
C TYR A 110 -4.13 -42.30 1.53
N GLU A 111 -3.31 -43.13 0.86
CA GLU A 111 -3.58 -44.56 0.68
C GLU A 111 -3.63 -45.32 2.01
N GLN A 112 -2.88 -44.86 3.02
CA GLN A 112 -2.94 -45.35 4.40
C GLN A 112 -4.12 -44.80 5.21
N GLY A 113 -5.00 -44.02 4.58
CA GLY A 113 -6.23 -43.49 5.17
C GLY A 113 -6.11 -42.10 5.79
N MET A 114 -4.95 -41.44 5.72
CA MET A 114 -4.84 -40.04 6.15
C MET A 114 -5.64 -39.12 5.22
N ARG A 115 -6.20 -38.06 5.80
CA ARG A 115 -6.97 -37.05 5.07
C ARG A 115 -6.39 -35.68 5.33
N VAL A 116 -6.70 -34.75 4.43
CA VAL A 116 -6.34 -33.34 4.55
C VAL A 116 -6.99 -32.77 5.81
N GLU A 117 -6.23 -32.02 6.59
CA GLU A 117 -6.69 -31.45 7.86
C GLU A 117 -6.61 -29.92 7.79
N GLN A 118 -7.69 -29.24 8.17
CA GLN A 118 -7.67 -27.80 8.42
C GLN A 118 -7.49 -27.50 9.91
N ARG A 119 -6.64 -26.52 10.19
CA ARG A 119 -6.32 -26.03 11.54
C ARG A 119 -6.57 -24.52 11.57
N HIS A 120 -6.96 -24.02 12.73
CA HIS A 120 -7.26 -22.61 12.98
C HIS A 120 -6.53 -22.14 14.25
N LYS A 121 -6.15 -20.87 14.29
CA LYS A 121 -5.55 -20.19 15.45
C LYS A 121 -6.02 -18.75 15.53
#